data_AF-A0A1C5NB65-F1
#
_entry.id   AF-A0A1C5NB65-F1
#
_cell.length_a   1.000
_cell.length_b   1.000
_cell.length_c   1.000
_cell.angle_alpha   90.00
_cell.angle_beta   90.00
_cell.angle_gamma   90.00
#
_symmetry.space_group_name_H-M   'P 1'
#
loop_
_entity.id
_entity.type
_entity.pdbx_description
1 polymer ?
#
loop_
_entity_poly.entity_id
_entity_poly.type
_entity_poly.pdbx_seq_one_letter_code
_entity_poly.pdbx_strand_id
1 'polypeptide(L)'
;MKSGECVIRDDANSITEQIKQADVIVWATPIYYYEISGQMKVMIDRANSLYETDYQFRDVYLLSTAAENEDGVDHRAINGLKGWVACYPKSHFVGSVFAGGVDGSNTIKDHPALKKAYEIRKAIQ
;
A
#
# COMPACT_ATOMS: atom_id res chain seq x y z
N MET A 1 -3.34 -18.95 11.74
CA MET A 1 -2.07 -19.70 11.70
C MET A 1 -1.32 -19.46 13.01
N LYS A 2 -1.04 -20.51 13.78
CA LYS A 2 -0.56 -20.38 15.18
C LYS A 2 0.83 -19.74 15.38
N SER A 3 1.66 -19.61 14.34
CA SER A 3 3.04 -19.08 14.45
C SER A 3 3.18 -17.59 14.11
N GLY A 4 2.17 -16.95 13.49
CA GLY A 4 2.29 -15.56 13.02
C GLY A 4 3.29 -15.33 11.87
N GLU A 5 3.78 -16.40 11.26
CA GLU A 5 4.77 -16.39 10.18
C GLU A 5 4.26 -17.20 8.99
N CYS A 6 4.65 -16.82 7.77
CA CYS A 6 4.28 -17.61 6.60
C CYS A 6 5.08 -18.91 6.51
N VAL A 7 4.41 -20.01 6.14
CA VAL A 7 5.02 -21.35 6.03
C VAL A 7 6.05 -21.47 4.90
N ILE A 8 5.91 -20.64 3.87
CA ILE A 8 6.91 -20.55 2.81
C ILE A 8 8.04 -19.66 3.33
N ARG A 9 9.24 -20.25 3.38
CA ARG A 9 10.44 -19.65 3.98
C ARG A 9 11.25 -18.90 2.93
N ASP A 10 10.73 -17.76 2.50
CA ASP A 10 11.41 -16.82 1.62
C ASP A 10 11.56 -15.44 2.30
N ASP A 11 12.02 -14.46 1.54
CA ASP A 11 12.23 -13.09 1.97
C ASP A 11 10.94 -12.36 2.36
N ALA A 12 9.76 -12.83 1.94
CA ALA A 12 8.48 -12.23 2.32
C ALA A 12 8.25 -12.23 3.84
N ASN A 13 8.79 -13.23 4.57
CA ASN A 13 8.69 -13.28 6.02
C ASN A 13 9.39 -12.09 6.69
N SER A 14 10.51 -11.63 6.13
CA SER A 14 11.22 -10.45 6.65
C SER A 14 10.43 -9.16 6.40
N ILE A 15 9.64 -9.11 5.33
CA ILE A 15 8.78 -7.98 5.00
C ILE A 15 7.54 -8.00 5.89
N THR A 16 6.91 -9.16 6.12
CA THR A 16 5.75 -9.26 7.02
C THR A 16 6.09 -8.90 8.45
N GLU A 17 7.30 -9.24 8.93
CA GLU A 17 7.72 -8.81 10.27
C GLU A 17 7.90 -7.29 10.33
N GLN A 18 8.46 -6.66 9.30
CA GLN A 18 8.53 -5.18 9.24
C GLN A 18 7.13 -4.55 9.21
N ILE A 19 6.20 -5.12 8.44
CA ILE A 19 4.80 -4.66 8.41
C ILE A 19 4.16 -4.76 9.80
N LYS A 20 4.37 -5.89 10.48
CA LYS A 20 3.80 -6.14 11.81
C LYS A 20 4.28 -5.13 12.85
N GLN A 21 5.54 -4.72 12.80
CA GLN A 21 6.15 -3.83 13.79
C GLN A 21 5.99 -2.33 13.47
N ALA A 22 5.61 -1.97 12.23
CA ALA A 22 5.44 -0.58 11.85
C ALA A 22 4.17 0.04 12.46
N ASP A 23 4.22 1.32 12.82
CA ASP A 23 3.03 2.08 13.21
C ASP A 23 2.19 2.52 11.99
N VAL A 24 2.87 2.75 10.87
CA VAL A 24 2.30 3.29 9.63
C VAL A 24 2.76 2.46 8.44
N ILE A 25 1.83 2.10 7.55
CA ILE A 25 2.10 1.39 6.30
C ILE A 25 1.76 2.28 5.11
N VAL A 26 2.73 2.47 4.22
CA VAL A 26 2.53 3.16 2.95
C VAL A 26 2.77 2.18 1.82
N TRP A 27 1.69 1.73 1.19
CA TRP A 27 1.80 0.92 -0.02
C TRP A 27 2.04 1.81 -1.24
N ALA A 28 2.98 1.45 -2.10
CA ALA A 28 3.26 2.16 -3.33
C ALA A 28 3.11 1.20 -4.52
N THR A 29 2.38 1.60 -5.55
CA THR A 29 2.05 0.69 -6.66
C THR A 29 1.77 1.43 -7.96
N PRO A 30 2.28 0.96 -9.10
CA PRO A 30 1.74 1.37 -10.38
C PRO A 30 0.33 0.79 -10.56
N ILE A 31 -0.55 1.55 -11.21
CA ILE A 31 -1.87 1.11 -11.62
C ILE A 31 -1.74 0.39 -12.96
N TYR A 32 -2.01 -0.92 -12.93
CA TYR A 32 -2.08 -1.74 -14.13
C TYR A 32 -3.49 -2.29 -14.25
N TYR A 33 -4.15 -1.99 -15.37
CA TYR A 33 -5.55 -2.38 -15.62
C TYR A 33 -6.50 -1.97 -14.48
N TYR A 34 -6.34 -0.73 -13.99
CA TYR A 34 -7.12 -0.13 -12.89
C TYR A 34 -6.91 -0.77 -11.50
N GLU A 35 -5.92 -1.64 -11.34
CA GLU A 35 -5.65 -2.36 -10.09
C GLU A 35 -4.22 -2.19 -9.58
N ILE A 36 -3.99 -2.65 -8.34
CA ILE A 36 -2.65 -2.75 -7.76
C ILE A 36 -1.76 -3.69 -8.58
N SER A 37 -0.45 -3.44 -8.58
CA SER A 37 0.51 -4.35 -9.22
C SER A 37 0.43 -5.78 -8.65
N GLY A 38 0.69 -6.77 -9.51
CA GLY A 38 0.67 -8.18 -9.11
C GLY A 38 1.65 -8.50 -7.97
N GLN A 39 2.81 -7.84 -7.94
CA GLN A 39 3.79 -8.00 -6.86
C GLN A 39 3.25 -7.49 -5.52
N MET A 40 2.59 -6.32 -5.52
CA MET A 40 1.93 -5.83 -4.31
C MET A 40 0.82 -6.78 -3.84
N LYS A 41 -0.01 -7.30 -4.77
CA LYS A 41 -1.08 -8.26 -4.43
C LYS A 41 -0.51 -9.52 -3.80
N VAL A 42 0.58 -10.06 -4.36
CA VAL A 42 1.29 -11.20 -3.78
C VAL A 42 1.72 -10.86 -2.35
N MET A 43 2.38 -9.72 -2.11
CA MET A 43 2.82 -9.38 -0.75
C MET A 43 1.65 -9.21 0.24
N ILE A 44 0.54 -8.61 -0.20
CA ILE A 44 -0.70 -8.53 0.61
C ILE A 44 -1.23 -9.92 0.97
N ASP A 45 -1.25 -10.85 0.03
CA ASP A 45 -1.69 -12.23 0.29
C ASP A 45 -0.74 -12.97 1.24
N ARG A 46 0.57 -12.73 1.12
CA ARG A 46 1.60 -13.29 2.02
C ARG A 46 1.47 -12.73 3.45
N ALA A 47 1.00 -11.48 3.59
CA ALA A 47 0.71 -10.85 4.87
C ALA A 47 -0.50 -11.46 5.60
N ASN A 48 -1.24 -12.41 5.02
CA ASN A 48 -2.29 -13.17 5.71
C ASN A 48 -1.77 -13.91 6.96
N SER A 49 -0.46 -14.20 7.03
CA SER A 49 0.21 -14.73 8.22
C SER A 49 0.06 -13.83 9.45
N LEU A 50 -0.15 -12.52 9.25
CA LEU A 50 -0.30 -11.52 10.31
C LEU A 50 -1.71 -11.46 10.91
N TYR A 51 -2.72 -12.09 10.30
CA TYR A 51 -4.13 -11.93 10.66
C TYR A 51 -4.45 -12.25 12.13
N GLU A 52 -3.78 -13.24 12.71
CA GLU A 52 -3.95 -13.65 14.13
C GLU A 52 -2.87 -13.07 15.06
N THR A 53 -2.02 -12.17 14.56
CA THR A 53 -0.88 -11.63 15.32
C THR A 53 -1.23 -10.34 16.06
N ASP A 54 -0.40 -9.96 17.03
CA ASP A 54 -0.46 -8.63 17.65
C ASP A 54 0.34 -7.61 16.81
N TYR A 55 -0.30 -7.11 15.76
CA TYR A 55 0.27 -6.11 14.85
C TYR A 55 0.17 -4.68 15.41
N GLN A 56 1.17 -3.86 15.08
CA GLN A 56 1.30 -2.48 15.56
C GLN A 56 0.67 -1.43 14.64
N PHE A 57 0.60 -1.68 13.33
CA PHE A 57 0.16 -0.65 12.39
C PHE A 57 -1.27 -0.17 12.65
N ARG A 58 -1.45 1.14 12.49
CA ARG A 58 -2.72 1.84 12.66
C ARG A 58 -3.09 2.59 11.38
N ASP A 59 -2.14 3.27 10.77
CA ASP A 59 -2.43 4.14 9.63
C ASP A 59 -1.95 3.48 8.34
N VAL A 60 -2.84 3.41 7.34
CA VAL A 60 -2.52 2.84 6.02
C VAL A 60 -2.78 3.87 4.93
N TYR A 61 -1.78 4.07 4.06
CA TYR A 61 -1.83 4.97 2.92
C TYR A 61 -1.53 4.24 1.61
N LEU A 62 -1.99 4.82 0.49
CA LEU A 62 -1.64 4.38 -0.86
C LEU A 62 -0.97 5.50 -1.66
N LEU A 63 0.17 5.19 -2.29
CA LEU A 63 0.77 5.99 -3.35
C LEU A 63 0.59 5.24 -4.67
N SER A 64 -0.08 5.86 -5.63
CA SER A 64 -0.43 5.24 -6.91
C SER A 64 0.10 6.07 -8.08
N THR A 65 0.63 5.41 -9.10
CA THR A 65 1.06 6.05 -10.36
C THR A 65 0.39 5.38 -11.55
N ALA A 66 -0.03 6.14 -12.57
CA ALA A 66 -0.62 5.57 -13.78
C ALA A 66 -0.22 6.36 -15.02
N ALA A 67 -0.26 5.70 -16.19
CA ALA A 67 -0.15 6.38 -17.48
C ALA A 67 -1.38 7.26 -17.75
N GLU A 68 -2.57 6.77 -17.43
CA GLU A 68 -3.82 7.52 -17.52
C GLU A 68 -3.93 8.57 -16.42
N ASN A 69 -4.56 9.72 -16.70
CA ASN A 69 -4.68 10.85 -15.77
C ASN A 69 -6.14 11.25 -15.46
N GLU A 70 -7.08 10.34 -15.71
CA GLU A 70 -8.48 10.58 -15.41
C GLU A 70 -8.79 10.37 -13.93
N ASP A 71 -9.84 11.03 -13.45
CA ASP A 71 -10.32 10.84 -12.09
C ASP A 71 -10.84 9.41 -11.90
N GLY A 72 -10.49 8.79 -10.78
CA GLY A 72 -10.92 7.45 -10.43
C GLY A 72 -10.17 6.28 -11.07
N VAL A 73 -9.08 6.54 -11.79
CA VAL A 73 -8.17 5.49 -12.33
C VAL A 73 -7.69 4.53 -11.24
N ASP A 74 -7.45 5.01 -10.03
CA ASP A 74 -6.97 4.21 -8.90
C ASP A 74 -8.06 3.78 -7.91
N HIS A 75 -9.34 4.07 -8.17
CA HIS A 75 -10.42 3.78 -7.24
C HIS A 75 -10.54 2.28 -6.91
N ARG A 76 -10.35 1.40 -7.89
CA ARG A 76 -10.43 -0.05 -7.65
C ARG A 76 -9.24 -0.54 -6.82
N ALA A 77 -8.04 -0.06 -7.13
CA ALA A 77 -6.84 -0.29 -6.31
C ALA A 77 -7.02 0.18 -4.86
N ILE A 78 -7.57 1.38 -4.63
CA ILE A 78 -7.91 1.89 -3.31
C ILE A 78 -8.91 0.96 -2.61
N ASN A 79 -9.97 0.53 -3.31
CA ASN A 79 -10.98 -0.36 -2.74
C ASN A 79 -10.41 -1.74 -2.38
N GLY A 80 -9.54 -2.30 -3.22
CA GLY A 80 -8.84 -3.55 -2.94
C GLY A 80 -7.99 -3.45 -1.68
N LEU A 81 -7.21 -2.37 -1.53
CA LEU A 81 -6.41 -2.14 -0.32
C LEU A 81 -7.30 -1.92 0.92
N LYS A 82 -8.40 -1.17 0.81
CA LYS A 82 -9.37 -1.00 1.90
C LYS A 82 -9.96 -2.34 2.35
N GLY A 83 -10.15 -3.29 1.43
CA GLY A 83 -10.53 -4.66 1.77
C GLY A 83 -9.54 -5.36 2.68
N TRP A 84 -8.24 -5.22 2.41
CA TRP A 84 -7.18 -5.73 3.30
C TRP A 84 -7.18 -5.02 4.66
N VAL A 85 -7.26 -3.68 4.68
CA VAL A 85 -7.33 -2.89 5.93
C VAL A 85 -8.52 -3.32 6.81
N ALA A 86 -9.67 -3.62 6.21
CA ALA A 86 -10.86 -4.08 6.92
C ALA A 86 -10.66 -5.41 7.68
N CYS A 87 -9.67 -6.23 7.29
CA CYS A 87 -9.29 -7.44 8.02
C CYS A 87 -8.47 -7.16 9.29
N TYR A 88 -8.02 -5.93 9.51
CA TYR A 88 -7.18 -5.52 10.65
C TYR A 88 -7.90 -4.43 11.45
N PRO A 89 -8.72 -4.78 12.47
CA PRO A 89 -9.62 -3.84 13.16
C PRO A 89 -8.96 -2.65 13.87
N LYS A 90 -7.67 -2.75 14.23
CA LYS A 90 -6.92 -1.64 14.84
C LYS A 90 -6.42 -0.64 13.79
N SER A 91 -6.48 -0.99 12.50
CA SER A 91 -5.98 -0.19 11.40
C SER A 91 -7.08 0.55 10.66
N HIS A 92 -6.72 1.65 10.00
CA HIS A 92 -7.62 2.46 9.20
C HIS A 92 -6.90 3.02 7.96
N PHE A 93 -7.65 3.11 6.87
CA PHE A 93 -7.16 3.71 5.63
C PHE A 93 -7.27 5.23 5.76
N VAL A 94 -6.14 5.92 5.79
CA VAL A 94 -6.11 7.37 6.04
C VAL A 94 -6.25 8.16 4.75
N GLY A 95 -5.62 7.73 3.66
CA GLY A 95 -5.74 8.42 2.38
C GLY A 95 -4.81 7.92 1.28
N SER A 96 -4.89 8.57 0.12
CA SER A 96 -4.05 8.26 -1.04
C SER A 96 -3.50 9.49 -1.75
N VAL A 97 -2.41 9.26 -2.47
CA VAL A 97 -1.84 10.19 -3.44
C VAL A 97 -1.76 9.48 -4.78
N PHE A 98 -2.51 10.01 -5.74
CA PHE A 98 -2.49 9.56 -7.13
C PHE A 98 -1.62 10.49 -7.98
N ALA A 99 -0.80 9.88 -8.84
CA ALA A 99 -0.03 10.55 -9.88
C ALA A 99 -0.35 9.90 -11.24
N GLY A 100 -1.37 10.41 -11.92
CA GLY A 100 -1.67 10.05 -13.30
C GLY A 100 -0.78 10.78 -14.31
N GLY A 101 -0.82 10.36 -15.58
CA GLY A 101 0.01 10.95 -16.63
C GLY A 101 1.50 10.61 -16.54
N VAL A 102 1.83 9.56 -15.80
CA VAL A 102 3.19 9.06 -15.59
C VAL A 102 3.38 7.80 -16.45
N ASP A 103 3.77 7.99 -17.70
CA ASP A 103 3.85 6.95 -18.74
C ASP A 103 5.28 6.62 -19.19
N GLY A 104 6.29 7.23 -18.57
CA GLY A 104 7.68 7.12 -19.00
C GLY A 104 8.67 7.32 -17.86
N SER A 105 9.95 7.05 -18.15
CA SER A 105 11.02 7.29 -17.19
C SER A 105 11.12 8.78 -16.87
N ASN A 106 11.25 9.12 -15.59
CA ASN A 106 11.38 10.49 -15.08
C ASN A 106 10.19 11.43 -15.35
N THR A 107 9.08 10.98 -15.93
CA THR A 107 7.91 11.85 -16.17
C THR A 107 7.20 12.27 -14.88
N ILE A 108 7.44 11.55 -13.78
CA ILE A 108 7.01 11.94 -12.42
C ILE A 108 7.72 13.21 -11.91
N LYS A 109 8.84 13.61 -12.52
CA LYS A 109 9.61 14.77 -12.06
C LYS A 109 8.72 16.03 -12.09
N ASP A 110 8.77 16.81 -11.01
CA ASP A 110 7.97 18.02 -10.81
C ASP A 110 6.44 17.81 -10.78
N HIS A 111 5.98 16.54 -10.77
CA HIS A 111 4.55 16.23 -10.67
C HIS A 111 3.98 16.72 -9.32
N PRO A 112 2.82 17.40 -9.30
CA PRO A 112 2.25 17.99 -8.08
C PRO A 112 1.98 16.97 -6.97
N ALA A 113 1.73 15.71 -7.35
CA ALA A 113 1.59 14.60 -6.40
C ALA A 113 2.82 14.41 -5.49
N LEU A 114 4.03 14.73 -5.95
CA LEU A 114 5.24 14.66 -5.12
C LEU A 114 5.15 15.63 -3.93
N LYS A 115 4.65 16.86 -4.17
CA LYS A 115 4.42 17.83 -3.11
C LYS A 115 3.32 17.36 -2.16
N LYS A 116 2.22 16.82 -2.69
CA LYS A 116 1.13 16.26 -1.89
C LYS A 116 1.62 15.12 -0.99
N ALA A 117 2.43 14.20 -1.52
CA ALA A 117 3.01 13.10 -0.74
C ALA A 117 3.93 13.63 0.38
N TYR A 118 4.73 14.67 0.10
CA TYR A 118 5.57 15.31 1.11
C TYR A 118 4.74 16.00 2.22
N GLU A 119 3.61 16.61 1.86
CA GLU A 119 2.70 17.24 2.82
C GLU A 119 1.99 16.21 3.71
N ILE A 120 1.53 15.09 3.16
CA ILE A 120 0.94 13.99 3.94
C ILE A 120 1.95 13.46 4.95
N ARG A 121 3.22 13.27 4.54
CA ARG A 121 4.27 12.84 5.47
C ARG A 121 4.38 13.75 6.70
N LYS A 122 4.23 15.06 6.54
CA LYS A 122 4.31 16.01 7.67
C LYS A 122 3.13 15.88 8.65
N ALA A 123 2.02 15.29 8.21
CA ALA A 123 0.86 15.05 9.05
C ALA A 123 0.96 13.73 9.84
N ILE A 124 1.92 12.85 9.50
CA ILE A 124 2.21 11.61 10.22
C ILE A 124 3.06 11.99 11.45
N GLN A 125 2.57 11.66 12.65
CA GLN A 125 3.23 11.94 13.94
C GLN A 125 4.30 10.90 14.26
#